data_AF-A0A0B4XNE9-F1
#
_entry.id   AF-A0A0B4XNE9-F1
#
_cell.length_a   1.000
_cell.length_b   1.000
_cell.length_c   1.000
_cell.angle_alpha   90.00
_cell.angle_beta   90.00
_cell.angle_gamma   90.00
#
_symmetry.space_group_name_H-M   'P 1'
#
loop_
_entity.id
_entity.type
_entity.pdbx_description
1 polymer ?
#
loop_
_entity_poly.entity_id
_entity_poly.type
_entity_poly.pdbx_seq_one_letter_code
_entity_poly.pdbx_strand_id
1 'polypeptide(L)'
;MVGVGLLCGAPALAQQGDAGADDEWRMMRSVLAQGASEARRWQYAWAGGYGAATVFYGVRADQASDEDDRYDARVSAVKTALGLADVLLFPQPHVRAERRLQTLEADGQLDEARALMAGVAAEEQRRRSLRARLGPLLVNLAAGLTIAIDDDRPGDGALNFATGMLVSELRLRTQSQAVSQAHPVQQFTLRAGGGTLPVRYDWVLTPSMAAVSLRF
;
A
#
# COMPACT_ATOMS: atom_id res chain seq x y z
N MET A 1 37.60 57.95 0.11
CA MET A 1 38.39 56.76 0.47
C MET A 1 37.44 55.58 0.48
N VAL A 2 37.56 54.71 -0.53
CA VAL A 2 36.64 53.60 -0.82
C VAL A 2 37.03 52.40 0.01
N GLY A 3 36.09 51.83 0.77
CA GLY A 3 36.23 50.53 1.41
C GLY A 3 35.27 49.54 0.76
N VAL A 4 35.75 48.73 -0.17
CA VAL A 4 35.03 47.56 -0.69
C VAL A 4 35.29 46.41 0.29
N GLY A 5 34.28 46.05 1.08
CA GLY A 5 34.28 44.82 1.85
C GLY A 5 33.69 43.70 1.01
N LEU A 6 34.53 42.82 0.47
CA LEU A 6 34.11 41.51 -0.04
C LEU A 6 33.73 40.64 1.16
N LEU A 7 32.43 40.37 1.36
CA LEU A 7 31.97 39.36 2.30
C LEU A 7 31.82 38.02 1.56
N CYS A 8 32.74 37.10 1.84
CA CYS A 8 32.69 35.69 1.45
C CYS A 8 31.49 34.99 2.13
N GLY A 9 30.36 34.89 1.45
CA GLY A 9 29.15 34.19 1.95
C GLY A 9 28.90 32.79 1.34
N ALA A 10 29.75 32.30 0.45
CA ALA A 10 29.45 31.11 -0.37
C ALA A 10 29.47 29.73 0.34
N PRO A 11 30.32 29.43 1.35
CA PRO A 11 30.42 28.05 1.84
C PRO A 11 29.25 27.61 2.75
N ALA A 12 28.53 28.57 3.37
CA ALA A 12 27.45 28.26 4.31
C ALA A 12 26.17 27.76 3.62
N LEU A 13 25.87 28.24 2.41
CA LEU A 13 24.66 27.84 1.67
C LEU A 13 24.80 26.45 1.01
N ALA A 14 26.01 26.07 0.58
CA ALA A 14 26.27 24.75 0.02
C ALA A 14 26.22 23.65 1.11
N GLN A 15 26.80 23.91 2.29
CA GLN A 15 26.72 22.96 3.42
C GLN A 15 25.29 22.76 3.94
N GLN A 16 24.43 23.78 3.86
CA GLN A 16 23.01 23.66 4.22
C GLN A 16 22.21 22.82 3.21
N GLY A 17 22.56 22.88 1.92
CA GLY A 17 21.93 22.07 0.88
C GLY A 17 22.28 20.58 0.98
N ASP A 18 23.55 20.26 1.21
CA ASP A 18 24.03 18.88 1.34
C ASP A 18 23.51 18.22 2.64
N ALA A 19 23.53 18.94 3.77
CA ALA A 19 22.96 18.45 5.02
C ALA A 19 21.45 18.15 4.92
N GLY A 20 20.71 18.99 4.16
CA GLY A 20 19.29 18.76 3.91
C GLY A 20 19.01 17.55 3.02
N ALA A 21 19.83 17.32 1.99
CA ALA A 21 19.71 16.15 1.11
C ALA A 21 20.02 14.84 1.85
N ASP A 22 21.07 14.81 2.68
CA ASP A 22 21.44 13.64 3.48
C ASP A 22 20.37 13.26 4.51
N ASP A 23 19.74 14.26 5.13
CA ASP A 23 18.63 14.06 6.05
C ASP A 23 17.38 13.52 5.32
N GLU A 24 17.11 14.01 4.11
CA GLU A 24 16.00 13.54 3.27
C GLU A 24 16.19 12.08 2.85
N TRP A 25 17.38 11.70 2.38
CA TRP A 25 17.72 10.31 2.07
C TRP A 25 17.56 9.39 3.28
N ARG A 26 18.04 9.82 4.46
CA ARG A 26 17.91 9.05 5.70
C ARG A 26 16.45 8.81 6.08
N MET A 27 15.61 9.82 5.91
CA MET A 27 14.17 9.72 6.18
C MET A 27 13.47 8.81 5.16
N MET A 28 13.74 8.94 3.86
CA MET A 28 13.15 8.06 2.85
C MET A 28 13.54 6.59 3.08
N ARG A 29 14.80 6.33 3.43
CA ARG A 29 15.29 4.99 3.78
C ARG A 29 14.56 4.42 4.99
N SER A 30 14.46 5.17 6.08
CA SER A 30 13.85 4.65 7.32
C SER A 30 12.39 4.29 7.12
N VAL A 31 11.64 5.17 6.43
CA VAL A 31 10.22 4.99 6.14
C VAL A 31 10.00 3.78 5.21
N LEU A 32 10.75 3.67 4.12
CA LEU A 32 10.62 2.53 3.19
C LEU A 32 11.06 1.22 3.83
N ALA A 33 12.14 1.21 4.63
CA ALA A 33 12.60 0.01 5.33
C ALA A 33 11.56 -0.49 6.34
N GLN A 34 10.95 0.43 7.09
CA GLN A 34 9.84 0.10 7.99
C GLN A 34 8.67 -0.50 7.22
N GLY A 35 8.19 0.19 6.19
CA GLY A 35 7.04 -0.28 5.43
C GLY A 35 7.32 -1.57 4.65
N ALA A 36 8.55 -1.80 4.20
CA ALA A 36 8.97 -3.07 3.59
C ALA A 36 8.99 -4.21 4.61
N SER A 37 9.41 -3.96 5.85
CA SER A 37 9.34 -4.92 6.95
C SER A 37 7.89 -5.30 7.30
N GLU A 38 7.02 -4.29 7.44
CA GLU A 38 5.58 -4.49 7.65
C GLU A 38 4.93 -5.26 6.50
N ALA A 39 5.24 -4.89 5.26
CA ALA A 39 4.78 -5.58 4.06
C ALA A 39 5.17 -7.06 4.04
N ARG A 40 6.42 -7.39 4.38
CA ARG A 40 6.91 -8.78 4.45
C ARG A 40 6.16 -9.59 5.51
N ARG A 41 6.03 -9.04 6.73
CA ARG A 41 5.28 -9.71 7.82
C ARG A 41 3.82 -9.94 7.43
N TRP A 42 3.18 -8.94 6.84
CA TRP A 42 1.82 -9.06 6.35
C TRP A 42 1.71 -10.16 5.29
N GLN A 43 2.62 -10.21 4.32
CA GLN A 43 2.60 -11.20 3.26
C GLN A 43 2.77 -12.61 3.82
N TYR A 44 3.70 -12.83 4.76
CA TYR A 44 3.88 -14.13 5.40
C TYR A 44 2.69 -14.56 6.25
N ALA A 45 2.08 -13.64 7.00
CA ALA A 45 0.90 -13.94 7.80
C ALA A 45 -0.25 -14.44 6.90
N TRP A 46 -0.54 -13.72 5.81
CA TRP A 46 -1.63 -14.07 4.91
C TRP A 46 -1.30 -15.30 4.06
N ALA A 47 -0.07 -15.43 3.55
CA ALA A 47 0.36 -16.60 2.80
C ALA A 47 0.34 -17.86 3.68
N GLY A 48 0.82 -17.77 4.92
CA GLY A 48 0.77 -18.86 5.88
C GLY A 48 -0.67 -19.27 6.21
N GLY A 49 -1.55 -18.30 6.47
CA GLY A 49 -2.96 -18.56 6.74
C GLY A 49 -3.68 -19.23 5.56
N TYR A 50 -3.55 -18.69 4.34
CA TYR A 50 -4.14 -19.30 3.15
C TYR A 50 -3.54 -20.66 2.84
N GLY A 51 -2.22 -20.82 2.96
CA GLY A 51 -1.54 -22.10 2.71
C GLY A 51 -2.00 -23.20 3.66
N ALA A 52 -2.08 -22.90 4.97
CA ALA A 52 -2.61 -23.83 5.96
C ALA A 52 -4.06 -24.21 5.68
N ALA A 53 -4.90 -23.23 5.31
CA ALA A 53 -6.30 -23.47 4.98
C ALA A 53 -6.46 -24.33 3.71
N THR A 54 -5.65 -24.09 2.67
CA THR A 54 -5.65 -24.90 1.44
C THR A 54 -5.30 -26.35 1.73
N VAL A 55 -4.28 -26.61 2.54
CA VAL A 55 -3.92 -27.98 2.95
C VAL A 55 -5.04 -28.60 3.76
N PHE A 56 -5.57 -27.89 4.76
CA PHE A 56 -6.65 -28.38 5.61
C PHE A 56 -7.88 -28.80 4.79
N TYR A 57 -8.37 -27.93 3.90
CA TYR A 57 -9.53 -28.22 3.05
C TYR A 57 -9.23 -29.27 1.99
N GLY A 58 -8.01 -29.33 1.46
CA GLY A 58 -7.58 -30.38 0.54
C GLY A 58 -7.63 -31.78 1.18
N VAL A 59 -7.14 -31.90 2.42
CA VAL A 59 -7.22 -33.15 3.18
C VAL A 59 -8.67 -33.52 3.51
N ARG A 60 -9.49 -32.53 3.92
CA ARG A 60 -10.92 -32.73 4.19
C ARG A 60 -11.70 -33.21 2.96
N ALA A 61 -11.38 -32.68 1.79
CA ALA A 61 -11.99 -33.07 0.51
C ALA A 61 -11.69 -34.51 0.10
N ASP A 62 -10.59 -35.09 0.59
CA ASP A 62 -10.20 -36.48 0.36
C ASP A 62 -10.85 -37.43 1.39
N GLN A 63 -10.92 -37.00 2.66
CA GLN A 63 -11.36 -37.86 3.77
C GLN A 63 -12.86 -37.80 4.10
N ALA A 64 -13.58 -36.78 3.64
CA ALA A 64 -15.00 -36.66 3.97
C ALA A 64 -15.82 -37.82 3.36
N SER A 65 -16.70 -38.41 4.18
CA SER A 65 -17.54 -39.53 3.78
C SER A 65 -18.75 -39.10 2.97
N ASP A 66 -19.25 -37.89 3.22
CA ASP A 66 -20.37 -37.28 2.49
C ASP A 66 -19.89 -36.66 1.16
N GLU A 67 -20.73 -36.71 0.13
CA GLU A 67 -20.47 -36.08 -1.17
C GLU A 67 -20.51 -34.55 -1.03
N ASP A 68 -21.44 -34.02 -0.23
CA ASP A 68 -21.66 -32.58 -0.05
C ASP A 68 -20.49 -31.96 0.73
N ASP A 69 -20.06 -32.60 1.83
CA ASP A 69 -18.90 -32.16 2.61
C ASP A 69 -17.60 -32.18 1.77
N ARG A 70 -17.46 -33.17 0.88
CA ARG A 70 -16.31 -33.24 -0.05
C ARG A 70 -16.36 -32.09 -1.05
N TYR A 71 -17.54 -31.79 -1.60
CA TYR A 71 -17.71 -30.68 -2.55
C TYR A 71 -17.36 -29.33 -1.89
N ASP A 72 -17.92 -29.04 -0.72
CA ASP A 72 -17.66 -27.82 0.05
C ASP A 72 -16.17 -27.66 0.40
N ALA A 73 -15.51 -28.75 0.77
CA ALA A 73 -14.08 -28.77 1.04
C ALA A 73 -13.24 -28.48 -0.22
N ARG A 74 -13.60 -29.03 -1.39
CA ARG A 74 -12.90 -28.73 -2.66
C ARG A 74 -13.02 -27.27 -3.05
N VAL A 75 -14.23 -26.72 -2.99
CA VAL A 75 -14.49 -25.30 -3.28
C VAL A 75 -13.68 -24.40 -2.34
N SER A 76 -13.64 -24.74 -1.05
CA SER A 76 -12.87 -24.01 -0.04
C SER A 76 -11.35 -24.11 -0.27
N ALA A 77 -10.84 -25.28 -0.69
CA ALA A 77 -9.44 -25.45 -1.05
C ALA A 77 -9.05 -24.58 -2.24
N VAL A 78 -9.88 -24.53 -3.30
CA VAL A 78 -9.64 -23.66 -4.46
C VAL A 78 -9.68 -22.18 -4.05
N LYS A 79 -10.69 -21.76 -3.27
CA LYS A 79 -10.84 -20.38 -2.80
C LYS A 79 -9.62 -19.92 -2.00
N THR A 80 -9.13 -20.76 -1.10
CA THR A 80 -7.94 -20.44 -0.28
C THR A 80 -6.66 -20.46 -1.09
N ALA A 81 -6.53 -21.35 -2.08
CA ALA A 81 -5.39 -21.38 -2.99
C ALA A 81 -5.33 -20.12 -3.87
N LEU A 82 -6.47 -19.62 -4.34
CA LEU A 82 -6.55 -18.34 -5.06
C LEU A 82 -6.19 -17.16 -4.16
N GLY A 83 -6.63 -17.18 -2.88
CA GLY A 83 -6.22 -16.18 -1.89
C GLY A 83 -4.71 -16.18 -1.64
N LEU A 84 -4.09 -17.37 -1.56
CA LEU A 84 -2.65 -17.53 -1.47
C LEU A 84 -1.94 -16.96 -2.71
N ALA A 85 -2.40 -17.35 -3.90
CA ALA A 85 -1.83 -16.86 -5.16
C ALA A 85 -1.91 -15.33 -5.26
N ASP A 86 -3.03 -14.72 -4.88
CA ASP A 86 -3.20 -13.27 -4.87
C ASP A 86 -2.17 -12.58 -3.95
N VAL A 87 -1.94 -13.10 -2.74
CA VAL A 87 -0.95 -12.56 -1.80
C VAL A 87 0.48 -12.69 -2.32
N LEU A 88 0.79 -13.75 -3.06
CA LEU A 88 2.12 -13.99 -3.62
C LEU A 88 2.40 -13.20 -4.90
N LEU A 89 1.40 -13.09 -5.78
CA LEU A 89 1.52 -12.44 -7.09
C LEU A 89 1.39 -10.91 -7.00
N PHE A 90 0.68 -10.39 -6.00
CA PHE A 90 0.46 -8.95 -5.83
C PHE A 90 1.02 -8.43 -4.49
N PRO A 91 2.35 -8.52 -4.27
CA PRO A 91 2.98 -8.03 -3.06
C PRO A 91 2.81 -6.51 -2.92
N GLN A 92 2.96 -6.02 -1.69
CA GLN A 92 2.93 -4.58 -1.42
C GLN A 92 4.16 -3.87 -2.07
N PRO A 93 4.01 -2.61 -2.50
CA PRO A 93 5.02 -1.92 -3.34
C PRO A 93 6.36 -1.65 -2.62
N HIS A 94 6.35 -1.67 -1.29
CA HIS A 94 7.42 -1.20 -0.42
C HIS A 94 8.75 -1.92 -0.64
N VAL A 95 8.75 -3.24 -0.82
CA VAL A 95 9.98 -4.03 -1.03
C VAL A 95 10.64 -3.71 -2.37
N ARG A 96 9.85 -3.38 -3.40
CA ARG A 96 10.36 -2.95 -4.70
C ARG A 96 10.85 -1.51 -4.63
N ALA A 97 10.12 -0.64 -3.93
CA ALA A 97 10.50 0.75 -3.74
C ALA A 97 11.78 0.90 -2.90
N GLU A 98 11.96 0.10 -1.84
CA GLU A 98 13.20 0.04 -1.05
C GLU A 98 14.42 -0.24 -1.94
N ARG A 99 14.32 -1.24 -2.82
CA ARG A 99 15.40 -1.56 -3.79
C ARG A 99 15.63 -0.44 -4.81
N ARG A 100 14.56 0.18 -5.33
CA ARG A 100 14.69 1.30 -6.27
C ARG A 100 15.32 2.53 -5.60
N LEU A 101 14.98 2.83 -4.36
CA LEU A 101 15.55 3.94 -3.59
C LEU A 101 17.07 3.78 -3.46
N GLN A 102 17.56 2.57 -3.17
CA GLN A 102 19.00 2.30 -3.07
C GLN A 102 19.74 2.62 -4.39
N THR A 103 19.15 2.29 -5.54
CA THR A 103 19.72 2.64 -6.85
C THR A 103 19.72 4.15 -7.07
N LEU A 104 18.59 4.82 -6.79
CA LEU A 104 18.46 6.27 -6.95
C LEU A 104 19.42 7.05 -6.04
N GLU A 105 19.66 6.57 -4.84
CA GLU A 105 20.62 7.16 -3.91
C GLU A 105 22.05 7.05 -4.44
N ALA A 106 22.44 5.87 -4.93
CA ALA A 106 23.76 5.65 -5.52
C ALA A 106 24.01 6.56 -6.75
N ASP A 107 22.95 6.83 -7.52
CA ASP A 107 22.99 7.70 -8.69
C ASP A 107 22.80 9.19 -8.36
N GLY A 108 22.56 9.54 -7.08
CA GLY A 108 22.31 10.92 -6.63
C GLY A 108 21.00 11.55 -7.13
N GLN A 109 20.03 10.73 -7.55
CA GLN A 109 18.80 11.16 -8.22
C GLN A 109 17.68 11.49 -7.21
N LEU A 110 17.86 12.56 -6.45
CA LEU A 110 16.95 12.94 -5.36
C LEU A 110 15.52 13.25 -5.83
N ASP A 111 15.35 13.89 -6.98
CA ASP A 111 14.01 14.19 -7.52
C ASP A 111 13.24 12.94 -7.94
N GLU A 112 13.92 11.93 -8.47
CA GLU A 112 13.32 10.63 -8.77
C GLU A 112 12.94 9.88 -7.49
N ALA A 113 13.75 10.01 -6.43
CA ALA A 113 13.44 9.41 -5.14
C ALA A 113 12.19 10.03 -4.50
N ARG A 114 12.05 11.37 -4.57
CA ARG A 114 10.82 12.06 -4.16
C ARG A 114 9.60 11.58 -4.96
N ALA A 115 9.75 11.42 -6.27
CA ALA A 115 8.68 10.91 -7.13
C ALA A 115 8.30 9.45 -6.78
N LEU A 116 9.29 8.61 -6.46
CA LEU A 116 9.09 7.25 -5.96
C LEU A 116 8.27 7.25 -4.67
N MET A 117 8.64 8.05 -3.67
CA MET A 117 7.92 8.17 -2.40
C MET A 117 6.47 8.59 -2.61
N ALA A 118 6.23 9.62 -3.44
CA ALA A 118 4.89 10.06 -3.79
C ALA A 118 4.07 8.97 -4.50
N GLY A 119 4.70 8.18 -5.36
CA GLY A 119 4.08 7.03 -6.04
C GLY A 119 3.64 5.94 -5.06
N VAL A 120 4.50 5.59 -4.10
CA VAL A 120 4.19 4.59 -3.06
C VAL A 120 3.07 5.07 -2.16
N ALA A 121 3.12 6.32 -1.68
CA ALA A 121 2.06 6.93 -0.87
C ALA A 121 0.69 6.92 -1.61
N ALA A 122 0.69 7.26 -2.90
CA ALA A 122 -0.53 7.22 -3.72
C ALA A 122 -1.06 5.79 -3.93
N GLU A 123 -0.17 4.80 -4.02
CA GLU A 123 -0.58 3.39 -4.08
C GLU A 123 -1.18 2.90 -2.76
N GLU A 124 -0.57 3.21 -1.61
CA GLU A 124 -1.12 2.91 -0.29
C GLU A 124 -2.53 3.50 -0.12
N GLN A 125 -2.72 4.77 -0.50
CA GLN A 125 -4.02 5.45 -0.44
C GLN A 125 -5.07 4.78 -1.36
N ARG A 126 -4.66 4.42 -2.59
CA ARG A 126 -5.55 3.73 -3.55
C ARG A 126 -6.00 2.37 -3.04
N ARG A 127 -5.08 1.58 -2.47
CA ARG A 127 -5.38 0.25 -1.90
C ARG A 127 -6.37 0.31 -0.73
N ARG A 128 -6.46 1.43 -0.02
CA ARG A 128 -7.43 1.65 1.07
C ARG A 128 -8.73 2.35 0.66
N SER A 129 -8.79 2.88 -0.56
CA SER A 129 -9.93 3.66 -1.04
C SER A 129 -11.24 2.85 -0.97
N LEU A 130 -12.37 3.53 -0.77
CA LEU A 130 -13.69 2.88 -0.75
C LEU A 130 -13.93 2.06 -2.03
N ARG A 131 -13.40 2.50 -3.17
CA ARG A 131 -13.45 1.77 -4.44
C ARG A 131 -12.69 0.44 -4.37
N ALA A 132 -11.55 0.38 -3.68
CA ALA A 132 -10.84 -0.87 -3.43
C ALA A 132 -11.60 -1.80 -2.46
N ARG A 133 -12.47 -1.25 -1.60
CA ARG A 133 -13.34 -2.04 -0.70
C ARG A 133 -14.58 -2.59 -1.40
N LEU A 134 -15.06 -1.92 -2.47
CA LEU A 134 -16.24 -2.34 -3.23
C LEU A 134 -16.05 -3.66 -3.99
N GLY A 135 -14.85 -3.92 -4.54
CA GLY A 135 -14.57 -5.15 -5.28
C GLY A 135 -14.75 -6.41 -4.44
N PRO A 136 -14.03 -6.56 -3.32
CA PRO A 136 -14.22 -7.67 -2.38
C PRO A 136 -15.64 -7.73 -1.83
N LEU A 137 -16.28 -6.59 -1.54
CA LEU A 137 -17.67 -6.57 -1.06
C LEU A 137 -18.63 -7.17 -2.08
N LEU A 138 -18.54 -6.79 -3.36
CA LEU A 138 -19.39 -7.32 -4.42
C LEU A 138 -19.12 -8.80 -4.69
N VAL A 139 -17.85 -9.22 -4.71
CA VAL A 139 -17.48 -10.63 -4.91
C VAL A 139 -17.97 -11.50 -3.75
N ASN A 140 -17.78 -11.06 -2.50
CA ASN A 140 -18.26 -11.81 -1.34
C ASN A 140 -19.80 -11.80 -1.24
N LEU A 141 -20.45 -10.70 -1.60
CA LEU A 141 -21.91 -10.62 -1.67
C LEU A 141 -22.47 -11.57 -2.74
N ALA A 142 -21.88 -11.57 -3.94
CA ALA A 142 -22.27 -12.47 -5.01
C ALA A 142 -22.06 -13.94 -4.60
N ALA A 143 -20.89 -14.28 -4.05
CA ALA A 143 -20.62 -15.64 -3.58
C ALA A 143 -21.57 -16.08 -2.46
N GLY A 144 -21.87 -15.20 -1.49
CA GLY A 144 -22.83 -15.48 -0.42
C GLY A 144 -24.25 -15.67 -0.94
N LEU A 145 -24.67 -14.88 -1.93
CA LEU A 145 -25.97 -15.00 -2.58
C LEU A 145 -26.08 -16.27 -3.44
N THR A 146 -25.02 -16.65 -4.16
CA THR A 146 -25.02 -17.90 -4.94
C THR A 146 -25.19 -19.10 -4.01
N ILE A 147 -24.41 -19.19 -2.92
CA ILE A 147 -24.55 -20.31 -1.95
C ILE A 147 -25.94 -20.32 -1.31
N ALA A 148 -26.51 -19.15 -1.00
CA ALA A 148 -27.84 -19.05 -0.40
C ALA A 148 -28.97 -19.48 -1.34
N ILE A 149 -28.80 -19.35 -2.67
CA ILE A 149 -29.84 -19.61 -3.67
C ILE A 149 -29.67 -20.99 -4.32
N ASP A 150 -28.43 -21.43 -4.57
CA ASP A 150 -28.14 -22.68 -5.28
C ASP A 150 -28.34 -23.92 -4.38
N ASP A 151 -28.23 -23.75 -3.06
CA ASP A 151 -28.18 -24.85 -2.08
C ASP A 151 -29.28 -24.80 -0.99
N ASP A 152 -30.23 -23.85 -1.09
CA ASP A 152 -31.33 -23.61 -0.11
C ASP A 152 -30.85 -23.44 1.36
N ARG A 153 -29.59 -23.01 1.55
CA ARG A 153 -28.89 -22.87 2.84
C ARG A 153 -28.51 -21.41 3.13
N PRO A 154 -29.47 -20.53 3.44
CA PRO A 154 -29.22 -19.10 3.64
C PRO A 154 -28.29 -18.79 4.83
N GLY A 155 -28.22 -19.68 5.83
CA GLY A 155 -27.29 -19.55 6.96
C GLY A 155 -25.82 -19.66 6.55
N ASP A 156 -25.49 -20.57 5.63
CA ASP A 156 -24.12 -20.80 5.20
C ASP A 156 -23.63 -19.72 4.23
N GLY A 157 -24.53 -19.21 3.37
CA GLY A 157 -24.26 -18.04 2.53
C GLY A 157 -23.94 -16.78 3.34
N ALA A 158 -24.71 -16.52 4.41
CA ALA A 158 -24.48 -15.39 5.31
C ALA A 158 -23.16 -15.52 6.09
N LEU A 159 -22.82 -16.71 6.55
CA LEU A 159 -21.56 -16.97 7.24
C LEU A 159 -20.34 -16.80 6.31
N ASN A 160 -20.45 -17.29 5.06
CA ASN A 160 -19.38 -17.15 4.07
C ASN A 160 -19.14 -15.67 3.70
N PHE A 161 -20.21 -14.90 3.57
CA PHE A 161 -20.14 -13.45 3.40
C PHE A 161 -19.45 -12.77 4.60
N ALA A 162 -19.90 -13.06 5.82
CA ALA A 162 -19.37 -12.44 7.04
C ALA A 162 -17.88 -12.75 7.23
N THR A 163 -17.46 -14.01 7.06
CA THR A 163 -16.06 -14.41 7.14
C THR A 163 -15.23 -13.75 6.04
N GLY A 164 -15.73 -13.70 4.81
CA GLY A 164 -15.07 -13.02 3.69
C GLY A 164 -14.86 -11.51 3.95
N MET A 165 -15.88 -10.85 4.49
CA MET A 165 -15.82 -9.43 4.87
C MET A 165 -14.84 -9.17 6.02
N LEU A 166 -14.84 -10.02 7.06
CA LEU A 166 -13.91 -9.91 8.17
C LEU A 166 -12.45 -10.06 7.70
N VAL A 167 -12.19 -11.09 6.89
CA VAL A 167 -10.86 -11.33 6.31
C VAL A 167 -10.44 -10.13 5.46
N SER A 168 -11.34 -9.60 4.62
CA SER A 168 -11.06 -8.43 3.78
C SER A 168 -10.73 -7.18 4.62
N GLU A 169 -11.49 -6.90 5.68
CA GLU A 169 -11.25 -5.73 6.54
C GLU A 169 -9.96 -5.88 7.35
N LEU A 170 -9.68 -7.07 7.92
CA LEU A 170 -8.41 -7.34 8.60
C LEU A 170 -7.23 -7.16 7.64
N ARG A 171 -7.37 -7.67 6.42
CA ARG A 171 -6.34 -7.58 5.39
C ARG A 171 -6.06 -6.14 5.00
N LEU A 172 -7.09 -5.30 4.86
CA LEU A 172 -6.94 -3.86 4.58
C LEU A 172 -6.35 -3.10 5.78
N ARG A 173 -6.81 -3.38 7.00
CA ARG A 173 -6.32 -2.68 8.20
C ARG A 173 -4.85 -2.91 8.47
N THR A 174 -4.38 -4.13 8.24
CA THR A 174 -3.02 -4.57 8.57
C THR A 174 -1.97 -4.27 7.50
N GLN A 175 -2.36 -3.72 6.33
CA GLN A 175 -1.40 -3.27 5.31
C GLN A 175 -0.56 -2.09 5.82
N SER A 176 0.69 -2.03 5.35
CA SER A 176 1.63 -0.95 5.68
C SER A 176 1.11 0.39 5.16
N GLN A 177 1.36 1.44 5.95
CA GLN A 177 1.03 2.83 5.65
C GLN A 177 2.21 3.76 5.90
N ALA A 178 3.41 3.20 6.08
CA ALA A 178 4.56 3.96 6.54
C ALA A 178 4.84 5.17 5.62
N VAL A 179 4.70 5.00 4.30
CA VAL A 179 5.02 6.06 3.34
C VAL A 179 3.94 7.13 3.28
N SER A 180 2.65 6.77 3.24
CA SER A 180 1.55 7.75 3.21
C SER A 180 1.39 8.52 4.53
N GLN A 181 1.79 7.94 5.66
CA GLN A 181 1.81 8.63 6.95
C GLN A 181 2.99 9.60 7.08
N ALA A 182 4.16 9.22 6.56
CA ALA A 182 5.34 10.10 6.56
C ALA A 182 5.29 11.17 5.46
N HIS A 183 4.64 10.86 4.33
CA HIS A 183 4.44 11.74 3.18
C HIS A 183 2.96 11.78 2.83
N PRO A 184 2.14 12.59 3.53
CA PRO A 184 0.79 12.86 3.07
C PRO A 184 0.87 13.33 1.63
N VAL A 185 0.08 12.73 0.74
CA VAL A 185 0.04 13.08 -0.68
C VAL A 185 -0.44 14.53 -0.79
N GLN A 186 0.50 15.49 -0.84
CA GLN A 186 0.21 16.91 -0.96
C GLN A 186 -0.06 17.30 -2.42
N GLN A 187 -0.79 16.46 -3.16
CA GLN A 187 -1.12 16.75 -4.55
C GLN A 187 -2.62 16.60 -4.79
N PHE A 188 -3.20 17.58 -5.47
CA PHE A 188 -4.56 17.50 -5.98
C PHE A 188 -4.54 17.79 -7.48
N THR A 189 -5.31 17.03 -8.25
CA THR A 189 -5.47 17.25 -9.69
C THR A 189 -6.59 18.25 -9.95
N LEU A 190 -6.27 19.37 -10.59
CA LEU A 190 -7.27 20.29 -11.13
C LEU A 190 -7.68 19.83 -12.53
N ARG A 191 -8.99 19.65 -12.74
CA ARG A 191 -9.57 19.45 -14.08
C ARG A 191 -10.10 20.79 -14.57
N ALA A 192 -9.48 21.34 -15.61
CA ALA A 192 -9.93 22.54 -16.31
C ALA A 192 -9.85 22.30 -17.82
N GLY A 193 -10.94 22.54 -18.54
CA GLY A 193 -10.96 22.59 -20.01
C GLY A 193 -10.41 21.34 -20.73
N GLY A 194 -10.73 20.13 -20.26
CA GLY A 194 -10.31 18.87 -20.93
C GLY A 194 -8.91 18.36 -20.56
N GLY A 195 -8.12 19.11 -19.80
CA GLY A 195 -6.82 18.68 -19.26
C GLY A 195 -6.85 18.34 -17.77
N THR A 196 -5.87 17.54 -17.32
CA THR A 196 -5.59 17.30 -15.90
C THR A 196 -4.27 17.94 -15.52
N LEU A 197 -4.28 18.93 -14.63
CA LEU A 197 -3.06 19.56 -14.10
C LEU A 197 -2.79 19.00 -12.69
N PRO A 198 -1.70 18.25 -12.47
CA PRO A 198 -1.32 17.82 -11.13
C PRO A 198 -0.73 19.02 -10.36
N VAL A 199 -1.43 19.50 -9.33
CA VAL A 199 -0.93 20.57 -8.45
C VAL A 199 -0.31 19.93 -7.23
N ARG A 200 0.97 20.20 -6.96
CA ARG A 200 1.64 19.86 -5.70
C ARG A 200 1.66 21.08 -4.78
N TYR A 201 1.43 20.88 -3.50
CA TYR A 201 1.61 21.91 -2.49
C TYR A 201 2.60 21.45 -1.42
N ASP A 202 3.32 22.40 -0.82
CA ASP A 202 4.19 22.17 0.32
C ASP A 202 3.89 23.22 1.39
N TRP A 203 3.76 22.81 2.65
CA TRP A 203 3.65 23.74 3.77
C TRP A 203 5.04 24.17 4.25
N VAL A 204 5.32 25.47 4.18
CA VAL A 204 6.53 26.07 4.75
C VAL A 204 6.13 26.75 6.06
N LEU A 205 6.55 26.17 7.18
CA LEU A 205 6.35 26.72 8.52
C LEU A 205 7.68 27.26 9.03
N THR A 206 7.75 28.56 9.30
CA THR A 206 8.82 29.19 10.08
C THR A 206 8.22 29.77 11.36
N PRO A 207 9.04 30.08 12.39
CA PRO A 207 8.53 30.67 13.64
C PRO A 207 7.72 31.96 13.46
N SER A 208 7.88 32.64 12.31
CA SER A 208 7.23 33.91 12.00
C SER A 208 6.28 33.86 10.79
N MET A 209 6.18 32.74 10.05
CA MET A 209 5.28 32.63 8.90
C MET A 209 4.78 31.20 8.66
N ALA A 210 3.55 31.08 8.16
CA ALA A 210 3.07 29.90 7.47
C ALA A 210 2.82 30.26 6.02
N ALA A 211 3.43 29.53 5.07
CA ALA A 211 3.23 29.72 3.65
C ALA A 211 2.93 28.39 2.95
N VAL A 212 2.17 28.46 1.87
CA VAL A 212 1.91 27.33 0.98
C VAL A 212 2.68 27.58 -0.32
N SER A 213 3.63 26.70 -0.63
CA SER A 213 4.31 26.67 -1.92
C SER A 213 3.47 25.84 -2.89
N LEU A 214 3.03 26.42 -4.00
CA LEU A 214 2.33 25.69 -5.07
C LEU A 214 3.30 25.44 -6.23
N ARG A 215 3.36 24.19 -6.69
CA ARG A 215 4.14 23.77 -7.87
C ARG A 215 3.20 23.08 -8.86
N PHE A 216 3.34 23.40 -10.13
CA PHE A 216 2.51 22.93 -11.25
C PHE A 216 3.37 22.26 -12.32
#